data_AF-A0A7Y7YJZ9-F1
#
_entry.id   AF-A0A7Y7YJZ9-F1
#
_cell.length_a   1.000
_cell.length_b   1.000
_cell.length_c   1.000
_cell.angle_alpha   90.00
_cell.angle_beta   90.00
_cell.angle_gamma   90.00
#
_symmetry.space_group_name_H-M   'P 1'
#
loop_
_entity.id
_entity.type
_entity.pdbx_description
1 polymer ?
#
loop_
_entity_poly.entity_id
_entity_poly.type
_entity_poly.pdbx_seq_one_letter_code
_entity_poly.pdbx_strand_id
1 'polypeptide(L)'
;SLDHYTARTEGQVLRFKVKTANTGASTINDGVGVVALVGGAHSALQGGELIVNGDAWIQWNTSIGGGSYILLFCTGAPEQVAPATQPGHAVNAGQIQAQSLSAFTTGGTAPAFTLTPVPAITAYAANQRFQVTFNAAGTTPTLNVSGLGAKNLKQYTATGAKIAAIIASGQTSDVVYDGTDLVVLDQLPNSVGVTPAQFDNSTNLATTQFVQGVGLQFSSSVLASANLTLTAASHAGAVIIGNSSSAINVTLPLISTMPVKTAIKFWNYSAGTMTLVASGSDSIYLPASVTTFPLPTGAFITLVSSGAGAWFAVDMSGLGVGQAWQNMGGGRVVSTSYANASGRPISVSYNGQSSSGGATYTAVVAGNTIINTSQAAATTNFNIAFIVPPGATYSITQSSGTSTSWWELR
;
A
#
# COMPACT_ATOMS: atom_id res chain seq x y z
N SER A 1 -53.11 57.23 26.70
CA SER A 1 -53.88 56.38 27.62
C SER A 1 -54.47 55.26 26.79
N LEU A 2 -54.44 54.00 27.24
CA LEU A 2 -55.38 53.01 26.72
C LEU A 2 -56.76 53.43 27.22
N ASP A 3 -57.71 53.67 26.31
CA ASP A 3 -59.10 53.87 26.68
C ASP A 3 -59.60 52.61 27.39
N HIS A 4 -60.35 52.78 28.48
CA HIS A 4 -60.77 51.70 29.36
C HIS A 4 -61.78 50.78 28.64
N TYR A 5 -61.29 49.69 28.05
CA TYR A 5 -62.16 48.69 27.42
C TYR A 5 -62.95 47.94 28.50
N THR A 6 -64.25 47.76 28.29
CA THR A 6 -65.13 47.03 29.22
C THR A 6 -65.24 45.54 28.88
N ALA A 7 -64.84 45.14 27.67
CA ALA A 7 -64.77 43.75 27.23
C ALA A 7 -63.79 43.59 26.05
N ARG A 8 -63.25 42.38 25.87
CA ARG A 8 -62.39 42.01 24.73
C ARG A 8 -63.24 41.47 23.58
N THR A 9 -62.89 41.83 22.35
CA THR A 9 -63.53 41.28 21.14
C THR A 9 -62.51 40.50 20.32
N GLU A 10 -62.91 39.37 19.73
CA GLU A 10 -62.04 38.56 18.86
C GLU A 10 -61.45 39.42 17.74
N GLY A 11 -60.13 39.31 17.51
CA GLY A 11 -59.43 40.08 16.49
C GLY A 11 -59.18 41.55 16.86
N GLN A 12 -59.54 41.99 18.07
CA GLN A 12 -59.30 43.36 18.50
C GLN A 12 -57.80 43.68 18.55
N VAL A 13 -57.38 44.70 17.81
CA VAL A 13 -55.98 45.16 17.76
C VAL A 13 -55.75 46.32 18.72
N LEU A 14 -54.72 46.22 19.55
CA LEU A 14 -54.20 47.31 20.36
C LEU A 14 -52.81 47.73 19.84
N ARG A 15 -52.53 49.03 19.95
CA ARG A 15 -51.24 49.61 19.58
C ARG A 15 -50.70 50.43 20.73
N PHE A 16 -49.43 50.25 21.07
CA PHE A 16 -48.80 51.00 22.15
C PHE A 16 -47.30 51.18 21.91
N LYS A 17 -46.75 52.24 22.52
CA LYS A 17 -45.31 52.46 22.59
C LYS A 17 -44.74 51.59 23.70
N VAL A 18 -43.78 50.75 23.39
CA VAL A 18 -43.12 49.89 24.38
C VAL A 18 -42.22 50.74 25.28
N LYS A 19 -42.50 50.73 26.58
CA LYS A 19 -41.68 51.43 27.58
C LYS A 19 -40.46 50.61 28.02
N THR A 20 -40.63 49.29 28.17
CA THR A 20 -39.60 48.37 28.67
C THR A 20 -39.52 47.18 27.74
N ALA A 21 -38.32 46.81 27.32
CA ALA A 21 -38.11 45.61 26.53
C ALA A 21 -38.45 44.35 27.35
N ASN A 22 -38.98 43.31 26.71
CA ASN A 22 -39.19 42.04 27.39
C ASN A 22 -37.89 41.24 27.48
N THR A 23 -37.72 40.47 28.54
CA THR A 23 -36.59 39.54 28.75
C THR A 23 -37.03 38.08 28.79
N GLY A 24 -38.27 37.80 28.37
CA GLY A 24 -38.91 36.49 28.45
C GLY A 24 -40.41 36.58 28.25
N ALA A 25 -41.12 35.57 28.76
CA ALA A 25 -42.58 35.49 28.70
C ALA A 25 -43.21 36.75 29.31
N SER A 26 -44.20 37.31 28.61
CA SER A 26 -44.79 38.59 28.98
C SER A 26 -46.30 38.45 29.15
N THR A 27 -46.87 39.34 29.95
CA THR A 27 -48.32 39.51 30.09
C THR A 27 -48.69 40.96 29.83
N ILE A 28 -49.96 41.21 29.51
CA ILE A 28 -50.50 42.56 29.37
C ILE A 28 -51.75 42.72 30.23
N ASN A 29 -51.90 43.89 30.84
CA ASN A 29 -53.13 44.32 31.48
C ASN A 29 -53.74 45.42 30.60
N ASP A 30 -54.87 45.11 29.98
CA ASP A 30 -55.64 46.00 29.09
C ASP A 30 -56.74 46.79 29.82
N GLY A 31 -56.82 46.65 31.15
CA GLY A 31 -57.87 47.23 31.98
C GLY A 31 -59.00 46.25 32.35
N VAL A 32 -59.19 45.17 31.57
CA VAL A 32 -60.15 44.10 31.87
C VAL A 32 -59.50 43.03 32.77
N GLY A 33 -58.20 42.79 32.61
CA GLY A 33 -57.42 41.88 33.45
C GLY A 33 -56.08 41.51 32.83
N VAL A 34 -55.25 40.78 33.56
CA VAL A 34 -53.93 40.32 33.07
C VAL A 34 -54.12 39.07 32.20
N VAL A 35 -53.53 39.08 31.01
CA VAL A 35 -53.53 37.95 30.06
C VAL A 35 -52.15 37.76 29.45
N ALA A 36 -51.89 36.57 28.92
CA ALA A 36 -50.63 36.27 28.25
C ALA A 36 -50.45 37.11 26.98
N LEU A 37 -49.21 37.53 26.73
CA LEU A 37 -48.76 38.06 25.47
C LEU A 37 -47.82 37.03 24.82
N VAL A 38 -48.26 36.50 23.68
CA VAL A 38 -47.55 35.47 22.91
C VAL A 38 -47.05 36.06 21.59
N GLY A 39 -46.03 35.47 20.97
CA GLY A 39 -45.59 35.87 19.62
C GLY A 39 -46.46 35.28 18.52
N GLY A 40 -46.16 35.62 17.26
CA GLY A 40 -46.88 35.13 16.08
C GLY A 40 -46.91 33.60 15.94
N ALA A 41 -45.95 32.89 16.54
CA ALA A 41 -45.91 31.43 16.64
C ALA A 41 -46.85 30.85 17.73
N HIS A 42 -47.73 31.66 18.32
CA HIS A 42 -48.61 31.31 19.44
C HIS A 42 -47.87 30.71 20.64
N SER A 43 -46.62 31.12 20.81
CA SER A 43 -45.72 30.66 21.87
C SER A 43 -45.37 31.84 22.77
N ALA A 44 -44.99 31.56 24.01
CA ALA A 44 -44.51 32.62 24.90
C ALA A 44 -43.34 33.39 24.26
N LEU A 45 -43.30 34.70 24.50
CA LEU A 45 -42.15 35.52 24.12
C LEU A 45 -40.88 35.05 24.84
N GLN A 46 -39.73 35.22 24.21
CA GLN A 46 -38.43 34.69 24.66
C GLN A 46 -37.49 35.81 25.16
N GLY A 47 -37.78 37.06 24.83
CA GLY A 47 -36.96 38.22 25.14
C GLY A 47 -36.54 38.96 23.87
N GLY A 48 -36.68 40.28 23.89
CA GLY A 48 -36.32 41.16 22.78
C GLY A 48 -37.40 41.38 21.72
N GLU A 49 -38.50 40.62 21.70
CA GLU A 49 -39.62 40.84 20.76
C GLU A 49 -40.39 42.14 21.02
N LEU A 50 -40.28 42.71 22.22
CA LEU A 50 -40.65 44.08 22.55
C LEU A 50 -39.37 44.86 22.82
N ILE A 51 -39.16 45.97 22.12
CA ILE A 51 -37.98 46.84 22.32
C ILE A 51 -38.40 48.22 22.81
N VAL A 52 -37.59 48.85 23.67
CA VAL A 52 -37.87 50.20 24.17
C VAL A 52 -38.06 51.16 22.99
N ASN A 53 -39.12 51.97 23.04
CA ASN A 53 -39.57 52.87 21.97
C ASN A 53 -40.05 52.18 20.69
N GLY A 54 -40.19 50.86 20.68
CA GLY A 54 -40.87 50.15 19.59
C GLY A 54 -42.37 50.42 19.60
N ASP A 55 -42.98 50.50 18.42
CA ASP A 55 -44.43 50.54 18.25
C ASP A 55 -44.93 49.10 18.11
N ALA A 56 -45.58 48.59 19.15
CA ALA A 56 -46.08 47.22 19.22
C ALA A 56 -47.56 47.14 18.82
N TRP A 57 -47.88 46.19 17.95
CA TRP A 57 -49.25 45.86 17.54
C TRP A 57 -49.58 44.47 18.05
N ILE A 58 -50.62 44.38 18.87
CA ILE A 58 -51.08 43.12 19.46
C ILE A 58 -52.53 42.87 19.10
N GLN A 59 -52.94 41.62 18.93
CA GLN A 59 -54.30 41.23 18.59
C GLN A 59 -54.86 40.23 19.60
N TRP A 60 -56.07 40.46 20.09
CA TRP A 60 -56.76 39.52 20.96
C TRP A 60 -57.19 38.26 20.18
N ASN A 61 -56.93 37.09 20.74
CA ASN A 61 -57.41 35.80 20.24
C ASN A 61 -57.89 34.93 21.41
N THR A 62 -59.19 34.60 21.40
CA THR A 62 -59.86 33.77 22.42
C THR A 62 -59.42 32.30 22.39
N SER A 63 -58.95 31.81 21.24
CA SER A 63 -58.63 30.40 21.02
C SER A 63 -57.23 30.01 21.49
N ILE A 64 -56.34 30.98 21.74
CA ILE A 64 -54.95 30.70 22.14
C ILE A 64 -54.82 30.75 23.66
N GLY A 65 -54.51 29.60 24.28
CA GLY A 65 -54.27 29.50 25.72
C GLY A 65 -55.48 29.88 26.60
N GLY A 66 -56.70 29.78 26.09
CA GLY A 66 -57.92 30.24 26.77
C GLY A 66 -58.18 31.75 26.68
N GLY A 67 -57.38 32.47 25.87
CA GLY A 67 -57.48 33.91 25.65
C GLY A 67 -56.14 34.61 25.84
N SER A 68 -55.49 35.01 24.74
CA SER A 68 -54.19 35.68 24.75
C SER A 68 -54.14 36.84 23.76
N TYR A 69 -53.26 37.80 24.01
CA TYR A 69 -52.83 38.74 22.97
C TYR A 69 -51.68 38.14 22.17
N ILE A 70 -51.76 38.23 20.85
CA ILE A 70 -50.71 37.84 19.91
C ILE A 70 -49.97 39.10 19.48
N LEU A 71 -48.66 39.16 19.71
CA LEU A 71 -47.79 40.18 19.15
C LEU A 71 -47.64 39.95 17.65
N LEU A 72 -48.25 40.84 16.87
CA LEU A 72 -48.18 40.82 15.40
C LEU A 72 -46.86 41.41 14.92
N PHE A 73 -46.43 42.52 15.53
CA PHE A 73 -45.20 43.21 15.16
C PHE A 73 -44.78 44.20 16.25
N CYS A 74 -43.47 44.40 16.43
CA CYS A 74 -42.91 45.54 17.17
C CYS A 74 -41.77 46.15 16.35
N THR A 75 -41.88 47.42 16.00
CA THR A 75 -40.84 48.09 15.18
C THR A 75 -39.48 48.01 15.85
N GLY A 76 -38.45 47.57 15.11
CA GLY A 76 -37.07 47.48 15.59
C GLY A 76 -36.76 46.27 16.46
N ALA A 77 -37.73 45.40 16.72
CA ALA A 77 -37.53 44.14 17.45
C ALA A 77 -37.41 42.95 16.48
N PRO A 78 -36.68 41.87 16.84
CA PRO A 78 -36.76 40.59 16.15
C PRO A 78 -38.16 39.99 16.25
N GLU A 79 -38.56 39.24 15.23
CA GLU A 79 -39.79 38.46 15.21
C GLU A 79 -39.54 37.02 15.66
N GLN A 80 -40.44 36.46 16.45
CA GLN A 80 -40.37 35.07 16.86
C GLN A 80 -40.77 34.15 15.70
N VAL A 81 -39.85 33.28 15.29
CA VAL A 81 -40.05 32.32 14.18
C VAL A 81 -40.18 30.90 14.72
N ALA A 82 -41.31 30.23 14.43
CA ALA A 82 -41.51 28.81 14.74
C ALA A 82 -40.53 27.92 13.94
N PRO A 83 -40.21 26.70 14.39
CA PRO A 83 -39.38 25.79 13.60
C PRO A 83 -39.94 25.57 12.19
N ALA A 84 -39.10 25.81 11.18
CA ALA A 84 -39.38 25.49 9.79
C ALA A 84 -39.62 23.99 9.60
N THR A 85 -40.75 23.63 9.00
CA THR A 85 -41.13 22.25 8.67
C THR A 85 -41.48 22.09 7.19
N GLN A 86 -41.50 23.19 6.43
CA GLN A 86 -41.73 23.22 4.99
C GLN A 86 -40.68 24.10 4.29
N PRO A 87 -40.42 23.91 2.98
CA PRO A 87 -39.35 24.59 2.27
C PRO A 87 -39.48 26.13 2.22
N GLY A 88 -40.69 26.66 2.34
CA GLY A 88 -40.96 28.10 2.32
C GLY A 88 -40.98 28.76 3.70
N HIS A 89 -40.76 28.01 4.79
CA HIS A 89 -40.75 28.59 6.14
C HIS A 89 -39.42 29.31 6.41
N ALA A 90 -39.49 30.42 7.16
CA ALA A 90 -38.30 31.05 7.72
C ALA A 90 -37.63 30.10 8.73
N VAL A 91 -36.30 29.99 8.66
CA VAL A 91 -35.50 29.13 9.56
C VAL A 91 -35.15 29.91 10.81
N ASN A 92 -35.32 29.31 11.99
CA ASN A 92 -34.88 29.91 13.24
C ASN A 92 -33.45 29.51 13.63
N ALA A 93 -32.82 30.32 14.49
CA ALA A 93 -31.43 30.10 14.91
C ALA A 93 -31.20 28.72 15.57
N GLY A 94 -32.18 28.22 16.32
CA GLY A 94 -32.11 26.91 16.97
C GLY A 94 -31.99 25.75 15.97
N GLN A 95 -32.69 25.83 14.84
CA GLN A 95 -32.61 24.83 13.77
C GLN A 95 -31.25 24.80 13.08
N ILE A 96 -30.63 25.98 12.93
CA ILE A 96 -29.28 26.10 12.36
C ILE A 96 -28.26 25.50 13.35
N GLN A 97 -28.33 25.88 14.62
CA GLN A 97 -27.41 25.40 15.67
C GLN A 97 -27.52 23.89 15.87
N ALA A 98 -28.75 23.34 15.85
CA ALA A 98 -29.00 21.91 15.98
C ALA A 98 -28.85 21.14 14.66
N GLN A 99 -28.61 21.82 13.54
CA GLN A 99 -28.55 21.24 12.19
C GLN A 99 -29.79 20.38 11.84
N SER A 100 -30.96 20.71 12.40
CA SER A 100 -32.16 19.85 12.34
C SER A 100 -32.76 19.73 10.94
N LEU A 101 -32.32 20.56 10.00
CA LEU A 101 -32.77 20.58 8.60
C LEU A 101 -31.77 19.91 7.65
N SER A 102 -30.60 19.50 8.13
CA SER A 102 -29.49 19.02 7.32
C SER A 102 -28.81 17.75 7.84
N ALA A 103 -28.92 17.48 9.15
CA ALA A 103 -28.32 16.33 9.81
C ALA A 103 -29.39 15.32 10.23
N PHE A 104 -29.23 14.06 9.81
CA PHE A 104 -30.23 13.02 10.00
C PHE A 104 -29.57 11.67 10.28
N THR A 105 -30.20 10.87 11.12
CA THR A 105 -29.80 9.48 11.36
C THR A 105 -30.59 8.57 10.43
N THR A 106 -29.93 7.58 9.81
CA THR A 106 -30.62 6.64 8.93
C THR A 106 -31.57 5.73 9.71
N GLY A 107 -32.71 5.42 9.09
CA GLY A 107 -33.52 4.26 9.43
C GLY A 107 -33.17 3.06 8.54
N GLY A 108 -34.05 2.04 8.55
CA GLY A 108 -33.88 0.83 7.74
C GLY A 108 -32.82 -0.13 8.30
N THR A 109 -32.48 -1.13 7.50
CA THR A 109 -31.48 -2.16 7.82
C THR A 109 -30.47 -2.26 6.68
N ALA A 110 -29.19 -2.51 7.00
CA ALA A 110 -28.19 -2.68 5.95
C ALA A 110 -28.54 -3.85 5.01
N PRO A 111 -28.32 -3.71 3.69
CA PRO A 111 -27.70 -2.58 3.00
C PRO A 111 -28.69 -1.49 2.54
N ALA A 112 -29.97 -1.54 2.93
CA ALA A 112 -31.02 -0.63 2.49
C ALA A 112 -31.38 0.41 3.59
N PHE A 113 -30.70 1.56 3.54
CA PHE A 113 -30.93 2.66 4.47
C PHE A 113 -32.05 3.58 4.00
N THR A 114 -32.70 4.25 4.95
CA THR A 114 -33.70 5.29 4.67
C THR A 114 -33.34 6.60 5.37
N LEU A 115 -33.70 7.73 4.75
CA LEU A 115 -33.59 9.06 5.35
C LEU A 115 -34.94 9.76 5.26
N THR A 116 -35.40 10.38 6.34
CA THR A 116 -36.66 11.14 6.37
C THR A 116 -36.38 12.57 6.78
N PRO A 117 -35.75 13.38 5.91
CA PRO A 117 -35.48 14.77 6.22
C PRO A 117 -36.78 15.55 6.42
N VAL A 118 -36.70 16.59 7.25
CA VAL A 118 -37.76 17.58 7.43
C VAL A 118 -37.18 18.96 7.09
N PRO A 119 -37.73 19.68 6.09
CA PRO A 119 -38.79 19.25 5.18
C PRO A 119 -38.36 18.06 4.31
N ALA A 120 -39.34 17.23 3.93
CA ALA A 120 -39.09 16.15 2.97
C ALA A 120 -38.74 16.75 1.60
N ILE A 121 -37.74 16.19 0.92
CA ILE A 121 -37.47 16.56 -0.47
C ILE A 121 -38.57 16.02 -1.38
N THR A 122 -38.91 16.77 -2.41
CA THR A 122 -39.93 16.39 -3.41
C THR A 122 -39.33 15.63 -4.59
N ALA A 123 -38.04 15.83 -4.86
CA ALA A 123 -37.26 15.13 -5.86
C ALA A 123 -35.77 15.15 -5.48
N TYR A 124 -35.02 14.17 -5.98
CA TYR A 124 -33.56 14.26 -5.95
C TYR A 124 -33.09 15.34 -6.94
N ALA A 125 -32.27 16.25 -6.46
CA ALA A 125 -31.61 17.27 -7.28
C ALA A 125 -30.09 17.22 -7.05
N ALA A 126 -29.32 17.37 -8.13
CA ALA A 126 -27.86 17.37 -8.02
C ALA A 126 -27.38 18.44 -7.02
N ASN A 127 -26.32 18.14 -6.29
CA ASN A 127 -25.75 18.94 -5.20
C ASN A 127 -26.61 19.01 -3.93
N GLN A 128 -27.71 18.26 -3.81
CA GLN A 128 -28.38 18.07 -2.52
C GLN A 128 -27.45 17.33 -1.55
N ARG A 129 -27.24 17.91 -0.37
CA ARG A 129 -26.32 17.40 0.66
C ARG A 129 -27.04 17.16 1.97
N PHE A 130 -26.70 16.06 2.63
CA PHE A 130 -27.16 15.69 3.96
C PHE A 130 -25.96 15.24 4.80
N GLN A 131 -25.92 15.65 6.06
CA GLN A 131 -25.06 15.01 7.04
C GLN A 131 -25.79 13.77 7.56
N VAL A 132 -25.21 12.60 7.37
CA VAL A 132 -25.88 11.32 7.61
C VAL A 132 -25.13 10.52 8.66
N THR A 133 -25.82 10.15 9.74
CA THR A 133 -25.33 9.18 10.72
C THR A 133 -25.94 7.81 10.43
N PHE A 134 -25.10 6.83 10.10
CA PHE A 134 -25.54 5.49 9.70
C PHE A 134 -25.80 4.59 10.91
N ASN A 135 -26.98 3.96 10.97
CA ASN A 135 -27.39 3.09 12.08
C ASN A 135 -26.87 1.64 12.00
N ALA A 136 -26.22 1.24 10.91
CA ALA A 136 -25.64 -0.08 10.71
C ALA A 136 -24.49 -0.06 9.70
N ALA A 137 -23.69 -1.13 9.65
CA ALA A 137 -22.61 -1.30 8.68
C ALA A 137 -23.08 -1.94 7.37
N GLY A 138 -22.48 -1.62 6.22
CA GLY A 138 -22.84 -2.21 4.92
C GLY A 138 -21.77 -2.05 3.83
N THR A 139 -21.71 -3.00 2.89
CA THR A 139 -20.67 -3.07 1.83
C THR A 139 -21.20 -2.82 0.41
N THR A 140 -22.52 -2.90 0.20
CA THR A 140 -23.22 -2.53 -1.04
C THR A 140 -24.43 -1.63 -0.77
N PRO A 141 -24.27 -0.52 -0.04
CA PRO A 141 -25.37 0.22 0.53
C PRO A 141 -26.17 1.04 -0.49
N THR A 142 -27.44 1.26 -0.17
CA THR A 142 -28.34 2.19 -0.84
C THR A 142 -29.00 3.10 0.20
N LEU A 143 -29.40 4.30 -0.22
CA LEU A 143 -30.13 5.25 0.63
C LEU A 143 -31.38 5.74 -0.11
N ASN A 144 -32.54 5.59 0.54
CA ASN A 144 -33.82 6.11 0.07
C ASN A 144 -34.22 7.33 0.90
N VAL A 145 -34.08 8.51 0.31
CA VAL A 145 -34.42 9.80 0.94
C VAL A 145 -35.87 10.16 0.63
N SER A 146 -36.65 10.46 1.68
CA SER A 146 -38.06 10.87 1.58
C SER A 146 -38.96 9.89 0.82
N GLY A 147 -38.57 8.62 0.70
CA GLY A 147 -39.35 7.59 0.00
C GLY A 147 -39.36 7.71 -1.53
N LEU A 148 -38.49 8.54 -2.13
CA LEU A 148 -38.44 8.82 -3.57
C LEU A 148 -37.80 7.71 -4.41
N GLY A 149 -37.31 6.65 -3.77
CA GLY A 149 -36.61 5.53 -4.38
C GLY A 149 -35.15 5.47 -3.94
N ALA A 150 -34.64 4.25 -3.78
CA ALA A 150 -33.28 4.01 -3.32
C ALA A 150 -32.25 4.40 -4.38
N LYS A 151 -31.22 5.15 -3.97
CA LYS A 151 -30.03 5.44 -4.79
C LYS A 151 -28.85 4.67 -4.22
N ASN A 152 -27.90 4.29 -5.08
CA ASN A 152 -26.67 3.65 -4.59
C ASN A 152 -25.87 4.64 -3.77
N LEU A 153 -25.29 4.16 -2.67
CA LEU A 153 -24.27 4.87 -1.93
C LEU A 153 -22.90 4.50 -2.47
N LYS A 154 -22.16 5.52 -2.92
CA LYS A 154 -20.84 5.39 -3.53
C LYS A 154 -19.78 6.14 -2.73
N GLN A 155 -18.54 5.72 -2.89
CA GLN A 155 -17.36 6.41 -2.39
C GLN A 155 -16.32 6.46 -3.50
N TYR A 156 -15.39 7.41 -3.44
CA TYR A 156 -14.30 7.50 -4.40
C TYR A 156 -13.16 6.57 -4.02
N THR A 157 -12.52 5.94 -5.00
CA THR A 157 -11.21 5.32 -4.81
C THR A 157 -10.13 6.40 -4.77
N ALA A 158 -8.91 6.05 -4.35
CA ALA A 158 -7.75 6.92 -4.46
C ALA A 158 -7.44 7.35 -5.92
N THR A 159 -8.00 6.65 -6.91
CA THR A 159 -7.89 6.97 -8.34
C THR A 159 -9.06 7.81 -8.87
N GLY A 160 -10.01 8.20 -8.01
CA GLY A 160 -11.19 9.00 -8.40
C GLY A 160 -12.34 8.21 -9.02
N ALA A 161 -12.29 6.88 -9.04
CA ALA A 161 -13.40 6.04 -9.53
C ALA A 161 -14.48 5.87 -8.45
N LYS A 162 -15.76 5.85 -8.83
CA LYS A 162 -16.86 5.53 -7.89
C LYS A 162 -17.00 4.02 -7.70
N ILE A 163 -16.92 3.57 -6.44
CA ILE A 163 -17.21 2.19 -6.03
C ILE A 163 -18.32 2.18 -4.97
N ALA A 164 -18.88 1.01 -4.65
CA ALA A 164 -19.82 0.89 -3.53
C ALA A 164 -19.17 1.41 -2.23
N ALA A 165 -19.90 2.22 -1.48
CA ALA A 165 -19.42 2.73 -0.20
C ALA A 165 -19.29 1.59 0.82
N ILE A 166 -18.23 1.62 1.63
CA ILE A 166 -18.11 0.78 2.82
C ILE A 166 -18.51 1.66 4.00
N ILE A 167 -19.62 1.31 4.65
CA ILE A 167 -20.19 2.05 5.77
C ILE A 167 -19.93 1.29 7.06
N ALA A 168 -19.46 1.98 8.09
CA ALA A 168 -19.41 1.47 9.45
C ALA A 168 -20.65 1.89 10.24
N SER A 169 -21.06 1.07 11.20
CA SER A 169 -22.14 1.43 12.12
C SER A 169 -21.73 2.64 12.98
N GLY A 170 -22.60 3.63 13.10
CA GLY A 170 -22.34 4.89 13.80
C GLY A 170 -21.47 5.88 13.02
N GLN A 171 -21.08 5.57 11.77
CA GLN A 171 -20.35 6.51 10.94
C GLN A 171 -21.23 7.72 10.62
N THR A 172 -20.72 8.92 10.88
CA THR A 172 -21.29 10.16 10.36
C THR A 172 -20.47 10.63 9.17
N SER A 173 -21.13 10.96 8.06
CA SER A 173 -20.47 11.51 6.87
C SER A 173 -21.39 12.48 6.17
N ASP A 174 -20.79 13.43 5.45
CA ASP A 174 -21.52 14.18 4.45
C ASP A 174 -21.80 13.32 3.21
N VAL A 175 -23.05 13.33 2.76
CA VAL A 175 -23.55 12.59 1.61
C VAL A 175 -24.14 13.58 0.61
N VAL A 176 -23.70 13.53 -0.65
CA VAL A 176 -24.16 14.43 -1.72
C VAL A 176 -24.77 13.64 -2.88
N TYR A 177 -25.92 14.07 -3.41
CA TYR A 177 -26.46 13.51 -4.64
C TYR A 177 -25.78 14.15 -5.85
N ASP A 178 -25.11 13.36 -6.69
CA ASP A 178 -24.33 13.85 -7.84
C ASP A 178 -25.13 13.90 -9.15
N GLY A 179 -26.43 13.61 -9.10
CA GLY A 179 -27.29 13.47 -10.28
C GLY A 179 -27.62 12.02 -10.62
N THR A 180 -26.81 11.06 -10.18
CA THR A 180 -27.02 9.62 -10.38
C THR A 180 -27.01 8.83 -9.06
N ASP A 181 -25.93 9.00 -8.28
CA ASP A 181 -25.66 8.27 -7.04
C ASP A 181 -25.60 9.25 -5.85
N LEU A 182 -25.74 8.70 -4.64
CA LEU A 182 -25.41 9.41 -3.41
C LEU A 182 -23.95 9.11 -3.05
N VAL A 183 -23.11 10.13 -2.99
CA VAL A 183 -21.66 10.01 -2.79
C VAL A 183 -21.30 10.41 -1.36
N VAL A 184 -20.61 9.52 -0.66
CA VAL A 184 -20.03 9.72 0.67
C VAL A 184 -18.72 10.50 0.52
N LEU A 185 -18.63 11.69 1.10
CA LEU A 185 -17.47 12.59 0.95
C LEU A 185 -16.39 12.36 2.03
N ASP A 186 -16.79 11.95 3.23
CA ASP A 186 -15.89 11.64 4.36
C ASP A 186 -15.83 10.12 4.56
N GLN A 187 -15.47 9.42 3.49
CA GLN A 187 -15.33 7.97 3.48
C GLN A 187 -14.26 7.49 4.48
N LEU A 188 -14.41 6.26 4.98
CA LEU A 188 -13.39 5.64 5.82
C LEU A 188 -12.04 5.59 5.07
N PRO A 189 -10.91 5.78 5.77
CA PRO A 189 -9.59 5.68 5.14
C PRO A 189 -9.45 4.35 4.38
N ASN A 190 -8.86 4.42 3.19
CA ASN A 190 -8.56 3.21 2.44
C ASN A 190 -7.50 2.40 3.20
N SER A 191 -7.90 1.24 3.74
CA SER A 191 -6.98 0.35 4.49
C SER A 191 -5.92 -0.35 3.61
N VAL A 192 -5.87 -0.06 2.31
CA VAL A 192 -4.97 -0.70 1.35
C VAL A 192 -4.19 0.32 0.53
N GLY A 193 -2.87 0.32 0.68
CA GLY A 193 -1.95 1.07 -0.18
C GLY A 193 -1.75 0.38 -1.52
N VAL A 194 -1.48 1.16 -2.58
CA VAL A 194 -1.03 0.61 -3.87
C VAL A 194 0.43 0.24 -3.73
N THR A 195 0.76 -1.05 -3.90
CA THR A 195 2.14 -1.53 -3.85
C THR A 195 2.94 -0.95 -5.01
N PRO A 196 3.96 -0.10 -4.76
CA PRO A 196 4.85 0.37 -5.81
C PRO A 196 5.63 -0.80 -6.42
N ALA A 197 6.20 -0.58 -7.62
CA ALA A 197 7.13 -1.55 -8.19
C ALA A 197 8.30 -1.78 -7.23
N GLN A 198 8.80 -3.00 -7.15
CA GLN A 198 10.01 -3.32 -6.40
C GLN A 198 11.16 -2.36 -6.77
N PHE A 199 11.90 -1.89 -5.76
CA PHE A 199 13.03 -0.95 -5.90
C PHE A 199 12.67 0.46 -6.39
N ASP A 200 11.40 0.86 -6.32
CA ASP A 200 10.97 2.27 -6.40
C ASP A 200 11.70 3.10 -5.33
N ASN A 201 12.29 4.23 -5.74
CA ASN A 201 13.09 5.13 -4.89
C ASN A 201 12.41 6.48 -4.64
N SER A 202 11.13 6.58 -4.93
CA SER A 202 10.32 7.76 -4.61
C SER A 202 10.07 7.86 -3.10
N THR A 203 9.39 8.92 -2.69
CA THR A 203 8.98 9.13 -1.30
C THR A 203 7.64 8.44 -0.95
N ASN A 204 7.23 7.43 -1.73
CA ASN A 204 6.00 6.68 -1.47
C ASN A 204 6.12 5.85 -0.18
N LEU A 205 5.01 5.71 0.56
CA LEU A 205 4.95 4.78 1.69
C LEU A 205 5.07 3.33 1.19
N ALA A 206 5.93 2.54 1.83
CA ALA A 206 6.07 1.13 1.51
C ALA A 206 4.86 0.33 2.00
N THR A 207 4.26 -0.50 1.13
CA THR A 207 3.24 -1.47 1.54
C THR A 207 3.89 -2.68 2.21
N THR A 208 3.11 -3.45 2.98
CA THR A 208 3.57 -4.73 3.52
C THR A 208 4.06 -5.68 2.43
N GLN A 209 3.41 -5.69 1.26
CA GLN A 209 3.83 -6.46 0.08
C GLN A 209 5.19 -5.96 -0.48
N PHE A 210 5.41 -4.64 -0.55
CA PHE A 210 6.70 -4.09 -0.97
C PHE A 210 7.82 -4.51 0.00
N VAL A 211 7.59 -4.38 1.31
CA VAL A 211 8.57 -4.76 2.36
C VAL A 211 8.88 -6.26 2.34
N GLN A 212 7.87 -7.11 2.15
CA GLN A 212 8.06 -8.55 1.98
C GLN A 212 8.92 -8.88 0.76
N GLY A 213 8.88 -8.04 -0.27
CA GLY A 213 9.67 -8.19 -1.48
C GLY A 213 11.15 -7.78 -1.39
N VAL A 214 11.54 -6.95 -0.42
CA VAL A 214 12.91 -6.38 -0.30
C VAL A 214 13.74 -6.96 0.85
N GLY A 215 13.16 -7.79 1.74
CA GLY A 215 13.81 -8.32 2.96
C GLY A 215 14.50 -9.69 2.82
N LEU A 216 14.86 -10.33 3.94
CA LEU A 216 15.54 -11.65 4.07
C LEU A 216 14.72 -12.86 3.56
N GLN A 217 13.87 -12.63 2.57
CA GLN A 217 13.01 -13.57 1.88
C GLN A 217 13.10 -13.25 0.38
N PHE A 218 13.25 -14.28 -0.45
CA PHE A 218 13.27 -14.08 -1.89
C PHE A 218 11.88 -13.69 -2.39
N SER A 219 11.80 -12.84 -3.42
CA SER A 219 10.53 -12.36 -4.00
C SER A 219 9.66 -13.50 -4.54
N SER A 220 10.30 -14.60 -4.93
CA SER A 220 9.68 -15.88 -5.25
C SER A 220 10.69 -17.02 -5.16
N SER A 221 10.21 -18.25 -5.03
CA SER A 221 10.99 -19.48 -5.23
C SER A 221 10.53 -20.17 -6.50
N VAL A 222 11.40 -20.31 -7.50
CA VAL A 222 11.06 -20.89 -8.80
C VAL A 222 11.81 -22.20 -9.01
N LEU A 223 11.09 -23.27 -9.32
CA LEU A 223 11.67 -24.55 -9.70
C LEU A 223 11.95 -24.58 -11.21
N ALA A 224 13.22 -24.70 -11.59
CA ALA A 224 13.64 -24.91 -12.97
C ALA A 224 13.79 -26.42 -13.24
N SER A 225 12.77 -27.04 -13.82
CA SER A 225 12.76 -28.47 -14.19
C SER A 225 13.02 -28.74 -15.67
N ALA A 226 13.00 -27.70 -16.49
CA ALA A 226 13.34 -27.68 -17.91
C ALA A 226 14.08 -26.36 -18.25
N ASN A 227 14.45 -26.18 -19.52
CA ASN A 227 15.01 -24.90 -19.97
C ASN A 227 14.05 -23.76 -19.63
N LEU A 228 14.56 -22.68 -19.04
CA LEU A 228 13.77 -21.57 -18.51
C LEU A 228 14.40 -20.24 -18.88
N THR A 229 13.61 -19.31 -19.41
CA THR A 229 14.03 -17.92 -19.62
C THR A 229 13.42 -17.04 -18.54
N LEU A 230 14.27 -16.36 -17.78
CA LEU A 230 13.88 -15.47 -16.70
C LEU A 230 13.57 -14.07 -17.25
N THR A 231 12.67 -13.36 -16.58
CA THR A 231 12.33 -11.96 -16.87
C THR A 231 12.46 -11.11 -15.61
N ALA A 232 12.74 -9.81 -15.78
CA ALA A 232 12.86 -8.88 -14.65
C ALA A 232 11.58 -8.80 -13.83
N ALA A 233 10.42 -8.78 -14.48
CA ALA A 233 9.12 -8.62 -13.82
C ALA A 233 8.79 -9.75 -12.84
N SER A 234 9.18 -10.99 -13.13
CA SER A 234 8.84 -12.15 -12.29
C SER A 234 10.00 -12.69 -11.45
N HIS A 235 11.25 -12.37 -11.80
CA HIS A 235 12.42 -13.00 -11.17
C HIS A 235 13.39 -12.02 -10.49
N ALA A 236 13.13 -10.70 -10.54
CA ALA A 236 13.88 -9.75 -9.73
C ALA A 236 13.76 -10.08 -8.24
N GLY A 237 14.88 -10.36 -7.57
CA GLY A 237 14.91 -10.75 -6.15
C GLY A 237 14.58 -12.22 -5.87
N ALA A 238 14.44 -13.07 -6.90
CA ALA A 238 14.00 -14.45 -6.73
C ALA A 238 15.13 -15.42 -6.34
N VAL A 239 14.74 -16.60 -5.86
CA VAL A 239 15.61 -17.79 -5.82
C VAL A 239 15.16 -18.78 -6.88
N ILE A 240 16.11 -19.22 -7.71
CA ILE A 240 15.91 -20.22 -8.76
C ILE A 240 16.54 -21.53 -8.29
N ILE A 241 15.73 -22.58 -8.22
CA ILE A 241 16.11 -23.90 -7.73
C ILE A 241 16.13 -24.88 -8.91
N GLY A 242 17.29 -25.42 -9.23
CA GLY A 242 17.45 -26.44 -10.27
C GLY A 242 16.87 -27.76 -9.82
N ASN A 243 15.87 -28.24 -10.54
CA ASN A 243 15.14 -29.47 -10.21
C ASN A 243 14.92 -30.30 -11.47
N SER A 244 16.00 -30.64 -12.17
CA SER A 244 15.94 -31.51 -13.35
C SER A 244 16.98 -32.62 -13.24
N SER A 245 16.62 -33.83 -13.66
CA SER A 245 17.56 -34.95 -13.77
C SER A 245 18.46 -34.84 -15.00
N SER A 246 18.08 -34.01 -15.99
CA SER A 246 18.85 -33.73 -17.20
C SER A 246 19.41 -32.31 -17.16
N ALA A 247 20.46 -32.04 -17.94
CA ALA A 247 21.02 -30.69 -18.05
C ALA A 247 19.96 -29.71 -18.59
N ILE A 248 19.90 -28.52 -17.98
CA ILE A 248 18.98 -27.45 -18.37
C ILE A 248 19.73 -26.13 -18.53
N ASN A 249 19.22 -25.28 -19.40
CA ASN A 249 19.66 -23.90 -19.56
C ASN A 249 18.67 -22.95 -18.88
N VAL A 250 19.18 -22.13 -17.98
CA VAL A 250 18.44 -21.03 -17.37
C VAL A 250 18.99 -19.73 -17.93
N THR A 251 18.24 -19.14 -18.85
CA THR A 251 18.60 -17.88 -19.50
C THR A 251 18.25 -16.70 -18.60
N LEU A 252 19.25 -15.88 -18.26
CA LEU A 252 19.10 -14.72 -17.39
C LEU A 252 18.26 -13.63 -18.06
N PRO A 253 17.58 -12.74 -17.31
CA PRO A 253 16.95 -11.56 -17.89
C PRO A 253 18.01 -10.68 -18.57
N LEU A 254 17.62 -9.96 -19.61
CA LEU A 254 18.49 -8.94 -20.22
C LEU A 254 18.83 -7.88 -19.16
N ILE A 255 20.12 -7.62 -18.94
CA ILE A 255 20.62 -6.80 -17.83
C ILE A 255 20.05 -5.37 -17.87
N SER A 256 19.79 -4.83 -19.07
CA SER A 256 19.21 -3.50 -19.26
C SER A 256 17.75 -3.38 -18.82
N THR A 257 17.06 -4.52 -18.65
CA THR A 257 15.68 -4.59 -18.11
C THR A 257 15.67 -4.79 -16.60
N MET A 258 16.82 -5.12 -16.01
CA MET A 258 16.94 -5.36 -14.57
C MET A 258 17.30 -4.05 -13.85
N PRO A 259 16.61 -3.70 -12.76
CA PRO A 259 17.07 -2.64 -11.89
C PRO A 259 18.49 -2.92 -11.38
N VAL A 260 19.29 -1.87 -11.23
CA VAL A 260 20.64 -1.96 -10.68
C VAL A 260 20.58 -2.44 -9.21
N LYS A 261 21.55 -3.24 -8.79
CA LYS A 261 21.67 -3.84 -7.44
C LYS A 261 20.70 -4.98 -7.12
N THR A 262 19.77 -5.32 -8.00
CA THR A 262 18.88 -6.47 -7.79
C THR A 262 19.65 -7.78 -7.86
N ALA A 263 19.45 -8.65 -6.87
CA ALA A 263 20.05 -9.98 -6.82
C ALA A 263 19.10 -11.08 -7.30
N ILE A 264 19.66 -12.14 -7.88
CA ILE A 264 18.98 -13.43 -8.08
C ILE A 264 19.90 -14.51 -7.50
N LYS A 265 19.35 -15.38 -6.64
CA LYS A 265 20.07 -16.53 -6.11
C LYS A 265 19.74 -17.77 -6.91
N PHE A 266 20.75 -18.55 -7.25
CA PHE A 266 20.61 -19.82 -7.94
C PHE A 266 21.15 -20.92 -7.06
N TRP A 267 20.43 -22.03 -6.94
CA TRP A 267 20.91 -23.24 -6.28
C TRP A 267 20.44 -24.46 -7.07
N ASN A 268 21.36 -25.33 -7.44
CA ASN A 268 20.99 -26.55 -8.15
C ASN A 268 20.84 -27.71 -7.17
N TYR A 269 19.61 -28.19 -6.99
CA TYR A 269 19.32 -29.30 -6.09
C TYR A 269 19.49 -30.67 -6.76
N SER A 270 19.21 -30.77 -8.07
CA SER A 270 19.12 -32.06 -8.77
C SER A 270 20.36 -32.41 -9.59
N ALA A 271 20.41 -33.64 -10.09
CA ALA A 271 21.55 -34.24 -10.82
C ALA A 271 21.90 -33.54 -12.13
N GLY A 272 20.89 -33.01 -12.84
CA GLY A 272 21.09 -32.26 -14.07
C GLY A 272 21.77 -30.94 -13.81
N THR A 273 22.84 -30.63 -14.55
CA THR A 273 23.53 -29.33 -14.41
C THR A 273 22.62 -28.21 -14.88
N MET A 274 22.40 -27.21 -14.01
CA MET A 274 21.75 -25.95 -14.38
C MET A 274 22.81 -25.03 -14.99
N THR A 275 22.75 -24.78 -16.29
CA THR A 275 23.66 -23.84 -16.95
C THR A 275 23.00 -22.47 -17.00
N LEU A 276 23.59 -21.50 -16.32
CA LEU A 276 23.18 -20.10 -16.43
C LEU A 276 23.68 -19.55 -17.77
N VAL A 277 22.81 -18.88 -18.51
CA VAL A 277 23.12 -18.33 -19.84
C VAL A 277 22.80 -16.83 -19.85
N ALA A 278 23.78 -16.00 -20.15
CA ALA A 278 23.56 -14.57 -20.33
C ALA A 278 22.68 -14.30 -21.57
N SER A 279 21.82 -13.28 -21.48
CA SER A 279 20.98 -12.86 -22.61
C SER A 279 21.69 -11.87 -23.51
N GLY A 280 21.47 -11.96 -24.82
CA GLY A 280 22.02 -11.00 -25.78
C GLY A 280 23.54 -10.92 -25.74
N SER A 281 24.08 -9.70 -25.63
CA SER A 281 25.52 -9.41 -25.52
C SER A 281 26.01 -9.32 -24.07
N ASP A 282 25.19 -9.70 -23.09
CA ASP A 282 25.53 -9.58 -21.68
C ASP A 282 26.60 -10.59 -21.27
N SER A 283 27.32 -10.29 -20.20
CA SER A 283 28.31 -11.19 -19.60
C SER A 283 28.00 -11.49 -18.13
N ILE A 284 28.52 -12.60 -17.64
CA ILE A 284 28.56 -12.94 -16.22
C ILE A 284 30.00 -12.74 -15.75
N TYR A 285 30.18 -11.79 -14.83
CA TYR A 285 31.48 -11.46 -14.25
C TYR A 285 31.70 -12.27 -13.00
N LEU A 286 32.60 -13.24 -13.16
CA LEU A 286 33.33 -13.96 -12.13
C LEU A 286 34.72 -13.27 -12.04
N PRO A 287 35.72 -13.85 -11.34
CA PRO A 287 37.13 -13.51 -11.60
C PRO A 287 37.58 -13.70 -13.07
N ALA A 288 36.71 -14.26 -13.92
CA ALA A 288 36.78 -14.28 -15.38
C ALA A 288 35.45 -13.79 -15.98
N SER A 289 35.47 -13.30 -17.23
CA SER A 289 34.27 -12.93 -17.98
C SER A 289 33.77 -14.11 -18.81
N VAL A 290 32.52 -14.52 -18.61
CA VAL A 290 31.90 -15.65 -19.32
C VAL A 290 30.49 -15.30 -19.79
N THR A 291 29.96 -16.01 -20.80
CA THR A 291 28.55 -15.88 -21.24
C THR A 291 27.68 -17.02 -20.73
N THR A 292 28.29 -18.10 -20.25
CA THR A 292 27.60 -19.23 -19.61
C THR A 292 28.34 -19.65 -18.35
N PHE A 293 27.60 -20.16 -17.37
CA PHE A 293 28.17 -20.68 -16.13
C PHE A 293 27.44 -21.96 -15.70
N PRO A 294 28.09 -23.13 -15.71
CA PRO A 294 27.49 -24.37 -15.26
C PRO A 294 27.40 -24.40 -13.72
N LEU A 295 26.21 -24.67 -13.20
CA LEU A 295 25.92 -24.88 -11.79
C LEU A 295 25.63 -26.37 -11.54
N PRO A 296 26.64 -27.17 -11.13
CA PRO A 296 26.46 -28.60 -10.86
C PRO A 296 25.62 -28.83 -9.60
N THR A 297 25.19 -30.07 -9.39
CA THR A 297 24.40 -30.47 -8.22
C THR A 297 25.05 -30.01 -6.91
N GLY A 298 24.24 -29.42 -6.03
CA GLY A 298 24.65 -28.91 -4.73
C GLY A 298 25.30 -27.52 -4.77
N ALA A 299 25.66 -27.00 -5.94
CA ALA A 299 26.26 -25.68 -6.07
C ALA A 299 25.21 -24.55 -6.11
N PHE A 300 25.64 -23.36 -5.70
CA PHE A 300 24.88 -22.13 -5.70
C PHE A 300 25.74 -20.96 -6.17
N ILE A 301 25.07 -19.92 -6.68
CA ILE A 301 25.65 -18.61 -7.03
C ILE A 301 24.59 -17.53 -6.83
N THR A 302 25.00 -16.34 -6.40
CA THR A 302 24.16 -15.15 -6.34
C THR A 302 24.69 -14.13 -7.34
N LEU A 303 23.84 -13.73 -8.28
CA LEU A 303 24.17 -12.74 -9.31
C LEU A 303 23.45 -11.43 -9.01
N VAL A 304 24.18 -10.32 -9.10
CA VAL A 304 23.65 -8.96 -8.90
C VAL A 304 23.69 -8.20 -10.22
N SER A 305 22.58 -7.55 -10.56
CA SER A 305 22.48 -6.72 -11.75
C SER A 305 23.31 -5.43 -11.60
N SER A 306 24.15 -5.14 -12.58
CA SER A 306 24.79 -3.83 -12.76
C SER A 306 23.87 -2.79 -13.41
N GLY A 307 22.72 -3.20 -13.93
CA GLY A 307 21.83 -2.38 -14.75
C GLY A 307 22.29 -2.19 -16.20
N ALA A 308 23.53 -2.57 -16.55
CA ALA A 308 24.05 -2.53 -17.92
C ALA A 308 25.31 -3.40 -18.10
N GLY A 309 25.37 -4.22 -19.15
CA GLY A 309 26.56 -4.93 -19.61
C GLY A 309 26.93 -6.23 -18.89
N ALA A 310 26.76 -6.33 -17.56
CA ALA A 310 27.18 -7.54 -16.84
C ALA A 310 26.40 -7.89 -15.56
N TRP A 311 26.31 -9.18 -15.27
CA TRP A 311 25.90 -9.71 -13.97
C TRP A 311 27.12 -9.95 -13.08
N PHE A 312 27.13 -9.40 -11.86
CA PHE A 312 28.22 -9.63 -10.90
C PHE A 312 27.94 -10.85 -10.03
N ALA A 313 28.85 -11.82 -10.01
CA ALA A 313 28.82 -12.89 -9.02
C ALA A 313 29.34 -12.36 -7.68
N VAL A 314 28.48 -12.27 -6.67
CA VAL A 314 28.82 -11.71 -5.34
C VAL A 314 28.96 -12.78 -4.26
N ASP A 315 28.45 -13.97 -4.52
CA ASP A 315 28.52 -15.14 -3.63
C ASP A 315 28.39 -16.41 -4.48
N MET A 316 29.17 -17.45 -4.17
CA MET A 316 29.12 -18.75 -4.84
C MET A 316 29.73 -19.83 -3.97
N SER A 317 29.39 -21.10 -4.21
CA SER A 317 29.90 -22.17 -3.36
C SER A 317 31.41 -22.39 -3.53
N GLY A 318 32.07 -22.69 -2.41
CA GLY A 318 33.52 -22.92 -2.34
C GLY A 318 33.99 -24.26 -2.93
N LEU A 319 35.28 -24.53 -2.73
CA LEU A 319 35.96 -25.76 -3.16
C LEU A 319 35.25 -27.01 -2.62
N GLY A 320 35.09 -28.01 -3.48
CA GLY A 320 34.49 -29.31 -3.14
C GLY A 320 32.96 -29.39 -3.26
N VAL A 321 32.25 -28.26 -3.38
CA VAL A 321 30.78 -28.28 -3.54
C VAL A 321 30.41 -28.46 -5.02
N GLY A 322 29.90 -29.64 -5.37
CA GLY A 322 29.49 -29.98 -6.73
C GLY A 322 30.65 -30.18 -7.72
N GLN A 323 31.87 -30.38 -7.21
CA GLN A 323 33.06 -30.70 -8.02
C GLN A 323 33.34 -32.20 -7.99
N ALA A 324 33.95 -32.72 -9.06
CA ALA A 324 34.36 -34.11 -9.14
C ALA A 324 35.86 -34.22 -9.39
N TRP A 325 36.48 -35.29 -8.90
CA TRP A 325 37.86 -35.61 -9.24
C TRP A 325 37.93 -36.11 -10.68
N GLN A 326 38.68 -35.39 -11.51
CA GLN A 326 38.90 -35.71 -12.91
C GLN A 326 40.37 -36.10 -13.11
N ASN A 327 40.62 -37.23 -13.78
CA ASN A 327 41.97 -37.61 -14.18
C ASN A 327 42.38 -36.83 -15.42
N MET A 328 43.35 -35.96 -15.27
CA MET A 328 43.83 -35.04 -16.30
C MET A 328 45.13 -35.50 -16.95
N GLY A 329 45.62 -36.71 -16.63
CA GLY A 329 46.90 -37.23 -17.10
C GLY A 329 47.06 -37.28 -18.62
N GLY A 330 45.97 -37.44 -19.38
CA GLY A 330 45.99 -37.42 -20.85
C GLY A 330 46.06 -36.02 -21.47
N GLY A 331 45.79 -34.95 -20.70
CA GLY A 331 45.70 -33.56 -21.18
C GLY A 331 46.59 -32.57 -20.43
N ARG A 332 47.46 -33.06 -19.55
CA ARG A 332 48.41 -32.27 -18.76
C ARG A 332 49.83 -32.76 -18.97
N VAL A 333 50.72 -31.82 -19.20
CA VAL A 333 52.15 -32.05 -19.38
C VAL A 333 52.89 -31.19 -18.37
N VAL A 334 53.89 -31.78 -17.72
CA VAL A 334 54.78 -31.06 -16.81
C VAL A 334 55.47 -29.90 -17.54
N SER A 335 55.82 -28.87 -16.79
CA SER A 335 56.43 -27.62 -17.29
C SER A 335 55.54 -26.82 -18.25
N THR A 336 54.25 -27.16 -18.34
CA THR A 336 53.23 -26.36 -19.06
C THR A 336 52.38 -25.59 -18.05
N SER A 337 52.03 -24.34 -18.40
CA SER A 337 51.16 -23.48 -17.60
C SER A 337 49.70 -23.63 -18.04
N TYR A 338 48.80 -23.83 -17.08
CA TYR A 338 47.36 -24.01 -17.30
C TYR A 338 46.58 -22.95 -16.53
N ALA A 339 45.52 -22.40 -17.13
CA ALA A 339 44.62 -21.46 -16.45
C ALA A 339 43.47 -22.19 -15.76
N ASN A 340 43.14 -21.80 -14.52
CA ASN A 340 41.90 -22.21 -13.89
C ASN A 340 40.72 -21.36 -14.43
N ALA A 341 40.16 -21.81 -15.54
CA ALA A 341 39.01 -21.18 -16.19
C ALA A 341 37.63 -21.66 -15.67
N SER A 342 37.56 -22.46 -14.59
CA SER A 342 36.27 -22.98 -14.10
C SER A 342 35.40 -21.91 -13.40
N GLY A 343 35.97 -20.75 -13.11
CA GLY A 343 35.30 -19.71 -12.30
C GLY A 343 35.21 -20.05 -10.81
N ARG A 344 35.76 -21.18 -10.36
CA ARG A 344 35.79 -21.63 -8.95
C ARG A 344 37.19 -22.13 -8.58
N PRO A 345 37.58 -22.16 -7.29
CA PRO A 345 38.81 -22.80 -6.88
C PRO A 345 38.85 -24.27 -7.32
N ILE A 346 40.00 -24.75 -7.77
CA ILE A 346 40.24 -26.18 -8.02
C ILE A 346 41.32 -26.70 -7.07
N SER A 347 41.27 -27.99 -6.75
CA SER A 347 42.37 -28.67 -6.06
C SER A 347 43.11 -29.55 -7.07
N VAL A 348 44.42 -29.38 -7.15
CA VAL A 348 45.29 -30.21 -7.99
C VAL A 348 45.98 -31.22 -7.08
N SER A 349 45.97 -32.49 -7.47
CA SER A 349 46.73 -33.56 -6.83
C SER A 349 47.58 -34.25 -7.89
N TYR A 350 48.89 -34.02 -7.79
CA TYR A 350 49.87 -34.59 -8.71
C TYR A 350 50.67 -35.67 -8.01
N ASN A 351 50.66 -36.86 -8.60
CA ASN A 351 51.42 -38.00 -8.13
C ASN A 351 52.55 -38.26 -9.11
N GLY A 352 53.78 -38.31 -8.60
CA GLY A 352 54.95 -38.68 -9.37
C GLY A 352 55.79 -39.72 -8.66
N GLN A 353 56.84 -40.15 -9.35
CA GLN A 353 57.85 -41.06 -8.82
C GLN A 353 59.24 -40.50 -9.07
N SER A 354 60.07 -40.46 -8.02
CA SER A 354 61.45 -40.01 -8.11
C SER A 354 62.33 -40.98 -8.89
N SER A 355 63.40 -40.46 -9.51
CA SER A 355 64.41 -41.28 -10.18
C SER A 355 65.47 -41.80 -9.20
N SER A 356 66.30 -42.77 -9.63
CA SER A 356 67.43 -43.27 -8.83
C SER A 356 68.44 -42.18 -8.45
N GLY A 357 68.50 -41.05 -9.17
CA GLY A 357 69.31 -39.88 -8.84
C GLY A 357 68.61 -38.83 -7.97
N GLY A 358 67.38 -39.10 -7.51
CA GLY A 358 66.52 -38.15 -6.81
C GLY A 358 65.67 -37.35 -7.80
N ALA A 359 64.78 -36.49 -7.28
CA ALA A 359 63.96 -35.58 -8.09
C ALA A 359 63.45 -34.40 -7.27
N THR A 360 63.37 -33.22 -7.89
CA THR A 360 62.73 -32.03 -7.31
C THR A 360 61.47 -31.69 -8.07
N TYR A 361 60.39 -31.43 -7.33
CA TYR A 361 59.09 -31.07 -7.86
C TYR A 361 58.69 -29.71 -7.36
N THR A 362 58.28 -28.85 -8.29
CA THR A 362 57.92 -27.47 -8.00
C THR A 362 56.53 -27.16 -8.55
N ALA A 363 55.63 -26.67 -7.69
CA ALA A 363 54.34 -26.14 -8.10
C ALA A 363 54.38 -24.62 -8.05
N VAL A 364 53.97 -23.99 -9.14
CA VAL A 364 53.85 -22.54 -9.27
C VAL A 364 52.38 -22.21 -9.47
N VAL A 365 51.84 -21.28 -8.69
CA VAL A 365 50.47 -20.77 -8.81
C VAL A 365 50.50 -19.25 -8.85
N ALA A 366 49.82 -18.66 -9.83
CA ALA A 366 49.82 -17.22 -10.09
C ALA A 366 51.25 -16.61 -10.13
N GLY A 367 52.22 -17.35 -10.70
CA GLY A 367 53.63 -16.94 -10.79
C GLY A 367 54.45 -17.15 -9.52
N ASN A 368 53.86 -17.57 -8.40
CA ASN A 368 54.56 -17.82 -7.14
C ASN A 368 54.85 -19.32 -6.95
N THR A 369 56.10 -19.66 -6.61
CA THR A 369 56.45 -21.02 -6.18
C THR A 369 55.86 -21.30 -4.82
N ILE A 370 54.83 -22.16 -4.76
CA ILE A 370 54.12 -22.49 -3.52
C ILE A 370 54.55 -23.84 -2.94
N ILE A 371 55.16 -24.70 -3.76
CA ILE A 371 55.73 -25.98 -3.35
C ILE A 371 57.08 -26.11 -4.05
N ASN A 372 58.13 -26.45 -3.29
CA ASN A 372 59.41 -26.92 -3.78
C ASN A 372 59.86 -28.05 -2.85
N THR A 373 59.83 -29.28 -3.35
CA THR A 373 60.17 -30.46 -2.55
C THR A 373 61.10 -31.37 -3.32
N SER A 374 62.08 -31.95 -2.62
CA SER A 374 63.08 -32.86 -3.19
C SER A 374 62.95 -34.24 -2.56
N GLN A 375 62.86 -35.25 -3.41
CA GLN A 375 62.93 -36.65 -3.04
C GLN A 375 64.36 -37.17 -3.19
N ALA A 376 64.81 -37.96 -2.21
CA ALA A 376 66.13 -38.57 -2.22
C ALA A 376 66.32 -39.54 -3.40
N ALA A 377 67.58 -39.92 -3.63
CA ALA A 377 68.04 -40.86 -4.66
C ALA A 377 67.47 -42.28 -4.48
N ALA A 378 66.20 -42.46 -4.85
CA ALA A 378 65.44 -43.70 -4.76
C ALA A 378 64.23 -43.66 -5.70
N THR A 379 63.61 -44.81 -5.98
CA THR A 379 62.35 -44.91 -6.75
C THR A 379 61.14 -44.83 -5.82
N THR A 380 60.85 -43.64 -5.29
CA THR A 380 59.77 -43.42 -4.31
C THR A 380 58.63 -42.64 -4.92
N ASN A 381 57.40 -43.05 -4.60
CA ASN A 381 56.20 -42.31 -4.96
C ASN A 381 55.99 -41.15 -3.99
N PHE A 382 55.51 -40.02 -4.49
CA PHE A 382 55.16 -38.86 -3.68
C PHE A 382 53.94 -38.16 -4.30
N ASN A 383 53.29 -37.33 -3.48
CA ASN A 383 52.17 -36.50 -3.88
C ASN A 383 52.45 -35.03 -3.56
N ILE A 384 52.07 -34.14 -4.46
CA ILE A 384 51.91 -32.72 -4.15
C ILE A 384 50.46 -32.33 -4.41
N ALA A 385 49.87 -31.60 -3.48
CA ALA A 385 48.50 -31.11 -3.59
C ALA A 385 48.45 -29.61 -3.28
N PHE A 386 47.70 -28.86 -4.08
CA PHE A 386 47.57 -27.42 -3.92
C PHE A 386 46.26 -26.89 -4.52
N ILE A 387 45.85 -25.71 -4.06
CA ILE A 387 44.65 -25.01 -4.55
C ILE A 387 45.07 -24.00 -5.61
N VAL A 388 44.29 -23.93 -6.70
CA VAL A 388 44.44 -22.90 -7.73
C VAL A 388 43.20 -21.99 -7.68
N PRO A 389 43.35 -20.70 -7.32
CA PRO A 389 42.25 -19.75 -7.35
C PRO A 389 41.61 -19.62 -8.75
N PRO A 390 40.33 -19.23 -8.85
CA PRO A 390 39.70 -18.95 -10.13
C PRO A 390 40.44 -17.83 -10.88
N GLY A 391 40.66 -18.03 -12.18
CA GLY A 391 41.40 -17.09 -13.05
C GLY A 391 42.93 -17.19 -12.96
N ALA A 392 43.49 -17.86 -11.94
CA ALA A 392 44.94 -18.01 -11.78
C ALA A 392 45.50 -19.07 -12.73
N THR A 393 46.77 -18.90 -13.13
CA THR A 393 47.54 -19.93 -13.83
C THR A 393 48.31 -20.80 -12.86
N TYR A 394 48.57 -22.05 -13.22
CA TYR A 394 49.42 -22.95 -12.46
C TYR A 394 50.24 -23.87 -13.35
N SER A 395 51.39 -24.33 -12.84
CA SER A 395 52.26 -25.28 -13.52
C SER A 395 52.98 -26.17 -12.51
N ILE A 396 53.31 -27.39 -12.91
CA ILE A 396 54.14 -28.31 -12.15
C ILE A 396 55.40 -28.61 -12.97
N THR A 397 56.57 -28.40 -12.39
CA THR A 397 57.85 -28.77 -13.01
C THR A 397 58.49 -29.92 -12.24
N GLN A 398 59.26 -30.75 -12.94
CA GLN A 398 60.04 -31.84 -12.35
C GLN A 398 61.45 -31.85 -12.93
N SER A 399 62.47 -32.03 -12.08
CA SER A 399 63.87 -32.10 -12.55
C SER A 399 64.21 -33.44 -13.22
N SER A 400 63.57 -34.52 -12.77
CA SER A 400 63.81 -35.91 -13.14
C SER A 400 62.64 -36.78 -12.62
N GLY A 401 62.61 -38.07 -12.96
CA GLY A 401 61.52 -38.98 -12.55
C GLY A 401 60.33 -38.99 -13.52
N THR A 402 59.21 -39.56 -13.10
CA THR A 402 58.02 -39.77 -13.95
C THR A 402 56.75 -39.20 -13.30
N SER A 403 55.83 -38.74 -14.15
CA SER A 403 54.45 -38.44 -13.76
C SER A 403 53.65 -39.74 -13.71
N THR A 404 52.98 -40.00 -12.60
CA THR A 404 52.18 -41.21 -12.39
C THR A 404 50.69 -40.92 -12.59
N SER A 405 50.18 -39.85 -12.00
CA SER A 405 48.81 -39.39 -12.27
C SER A 405 48.63 -37.92 -11.91
N TRP A 406 47.67 -37.28 -12.56
CA TRP A 406 47.30 -35.89 -12.32
C TRP A 406 45.80 -35.80 -12.15
N TRP A 407 45.35 -35.40 -10.97
CA TRP A 407 43.95 -35.27 -10.63
C TRP A 407 43.60 -33.81 -10.35
N GLU A 408 42.45 -33.37 -10.84
CA GLU A 408 41.89 -32.06 -10.54
C GLU A 408 40.48 -32.24 -9.97
N LEU A 409 40.25 -31.73 -8.76
CA LEU A 409 38.90 -31.55 -8.22
C LEU A 409 38.37 -30.25 -8.80
N ARG A 410 37.46 -30.35 -9.76
CA ARG A 410 37.00 -29.19 -10.52
C ARG A 410 35.52 -29.20 -10.88
#